data_AF-A0A8T1PQL6-F1
#
_entry.id   AF-A0A8T1PQL6-F1
#
_cell.length_a   1.000
_cell.length_b   1.000
_cell.length_c   1.000
_cell.angle_alpha   90.00
_cell.angle_beta   90.00
_cell.angle_gamma   90.00
#
_symmetry.space_group_name_H-M   'P 1'
#
loop_
_entity.id
_entity.type
_entity.pdbx_description
1 polymer ?
#
loop_
_entity_poly.entity_id
_entity_poly.type
_entity_poly.pdbx_seq_one_letter_code
_entity_poly.pdbx_strand_id
1 'polypeptide(L)'
;MLCNELSGLHYLWDMPWCICGYFNTTRFPSGREGNSPLSSAMENFSRLIFDLDLPLVGGEYTWSNRRGGSRLDRFLVSSSWESHYPRVSQKRMPTVCSDHFPILLDCGGIIEAKCYFKFENMWLQVEGFVDKVRSWWHSCYFEGTPSFVLASKLRALKADLKMWNKDVFGNVEQQKKSLGKSFKP
;
A
#
# COMPACT_ATOMS: atom_id res chain seq x y z
N MET A 1 -8.78 16.68 17.52
CA MET A 1 -9.26 17.45 16.34
C MET A 1 -9.90 16.51 15.32
N LEU A 2 -9.19 15.49 14.80
CA LEU A 2 -9.76 14.51 13.85
C LEU A 2 -11.08 13.83 14.28
N CYS A 3 -11.26 13.48 15.55
CA CYS A 3 -12.43 12.72 16.02
C CYS A 3 -13.77 13.46 15.86
N ASN A 4 -13.79 14.79 15.99
CA ASN A 4 -15.03 15.58 15.85
C ASN A 4 -15.42 15.78 14.38
N GLU A 5 -14.46 15.67 13.46
CA GLU A 5 -14.69 15.80 12.01
C GLU A 5 -15.26 14.50 11.43
N LEU A 6 -14.85 13.35 11.95
CA LEU A 6 -15.30 12.02 11.49
C LEU A 6 -16.80 11.78 11.73
N SER A 7 -17.38 12.31 12.81
CA SER A 7 -18.81 12.16 13.10
C SER A 7 -19.73 12.80 12.06
N GLY A 8 -19.24 13.79 11.31
CA GLY A 8 -20.01 14.42 10.23
C GLY A 8 -19.95 13.67 8.89
N LEU A 9 -18.92 12.85 8.68
CA LEU A 9 -18.67 12.20 7.37
C LEU A 9 -19.72 11.16 7.01
N HIS A 10 -20.35 10.52 8.02
CA HIS A 10 -21.42 9.56 7.79
C HIS A 10 -22.64 10.17 7.09
N TYR A 11 -22.85 11.49 7.21
CA TYR A 11 -23.98 12.20 6.59
C TYR A 11 -23.60 12.92 5.28
N LEU A 12 -22.30 13.07 5.00
CA LEU A 12 -21.82 13.89 3.88
C LEU A 12 -21.60 13.09 2.60
N TRP A 13 -21.38 11.78 2.69
CA TRP A 13 -21.01 10.94 1.55
C TRP A 13 -21.93 9.71 1.42
N ASP A 14 -22.83 9.77 0.43
CA ASP A 14 -23.67 8.64 -0.02
C ASP A 14 -22.90 7.54 -0.77
N MET A 15 -21.56 7.60 -0.78
CA MET A 15 -20.69 6.67 -1.50
C MET A 15 -19.84 5.83 -0.54
N PRO A 16 -19.43 4.61 -0.91
CA PRO A 16 -18.46 3.83 -0.15
C PRO A 16 -17.19 4.62 0.12
N TRP A 17 -16.76 4.68 1.39
CA TRP A 17 -15.57 5.43 1.78
C TRP A 17 -14.67 4.64 2.74
N CYS A 18 -13.39 5.01 2.72
CA CYS A 18 -12.39 4.52 3.64
C CYS A 18 -11.45 5.66 4.03
N ILE A 19 -11.12 5.75 5.32
CA ILE A 19 -10.18 6.72 5.88
C ILE A 19 -9.04 5.95 6.53
N CYS A 20 -7.81 6.36 6.26
CA CYS A 20 -6.62 5.78 6.87
C CYS A 20 -5.83 6.85 7.61
N GLY A 21 -5.21 6.45 8.72
CA GLY A 21 -4.31 7.36 9.41
C GLY A 21 -3.90 6.91 10.81
N TYR A 22 -3.10 7.79 11.41
CA TYR A 22 -2.62 7.70 12.78
C TYR A 22 -3.58 8.47 13.71
N PHE A 23 -4.29 7.74 14.57
CA PHE A 23 -5.30 8.30 15.47
C PHE A 23 -4.78 8.59 16.88
N ASN A 24 -3.54 8.16 17.18
CA ASN A 24 -2.87 8.33 18.46
C ASN A 24 -3.67 7.85 19.70
N THR A 25 -4.71 7.02 19.50
CA THR A 25 -5.62 6.57 20.55
C THR A 25 -5.97 5.10 20.34
N THR A 26 -5.97 4.33 21.43
CA THR A 26 -6.37 2.91 21.43
C THR A 26 -7.83 2.75 21.81
N ARG A 27 -8.52 1.73 21.27
CA ARG A 27 -9.92 1.45 21.63
C ARG A 27 -10.05 0.87 23.05
N PHE A 28 -9.21 -0.11 23.35
CA PHE A 28 -9.25 -0.88 24.59
C PHE A 28 -7.90 -0.83 25.30
N PRO A 29 -7.86 -1.11 26.62
CA PRO A 29 -6.62 -1.30 27.36
C PRO A 29 -5.65 -2.27 26.69
N SER A 30 -6.18 -3.35 26.12
CA SER A 30 -5.44 -4.35 25.34
C SER A 30 -4.84 -3.82 24.04
N GLY A 31 -5.26 -2.64 23.59
CA GLY A 31 -4.65 -1.96 22.45
C GLY A 31 -3.25 -1.40 22.77
N ARG A 32 -2.81 -1.47 24.04
CA ARG A 32 -1.46 -1.15 24.49
C ARG A 32 -0.86 -2.32 25.27
N GLU A 33 0.39 -2.63 24.98
CA GLU A 33 1.16 -3.59 25.77
C GLU A 33 1.39 -3.04 27.18
N GLY A 34 1.05 -3.83 28.21
CA GLY A 34 1.05 -3.41 29.61
C GLY A 34 -0.29 -2.95 30.17
N ASN A 35 -1.39 -3.00 29.39
CA ASN A 35 -2.76 -2.74 29.83
C ASN A 35 -2.93 -1.44 30.63
N SER A 36 -2.92 -0.30 29.94
CA SER A 36 -3.22 0.99 30.59
C SER A 36 -4.68 1.04 31.08
N PRO A 37 -4.97 1.75 32.18
CA PRO A 37 -6.34 1.95 32.65
C PRO A 37 -7.26 2.47 31.54
N LEU A 38 -8.53 2.07 31.58
CA LEU A 38 -9.54 2.61 30.69
C LEU A 38 -9.63 4.13 30.89
N SER A 39 -9.63 4.89 29.80
CA SER A 39 -9.76 6.34 29.83
C SER A 39 -10.96 6.80 29.01
N SER A 40 -11.51 7.96 29.36
CA SER A 40 -12.62 8.58 28.61
C SER A 40 -12.29 8.80 27.14
N ALA A 41 -11.02 9.06 26.81
CA ALA A 41 -10.55 9.16 25.42
C ALA A 41 -10.72 7.85 24.65
N MET A 42 -10.42 6.71 25.30
CA MET A 42 -10.56 5.38 24.69
C MET A 42 -12.03 5.00 24.50
N GLU A 43 -12.89 5.33 25.46
CA GLU A 43 -14.34 5.11 25.36
C GLU A 43 -14.96 5.95 24.24
N ASN A 44 -14.63 7.24 24.20
CA ASN A 44 -15.10 8.15 23.15
C ASN A 44 -14.62 7.72 21.77
N PHE A 45 -13.35 7.33 21.65
CA PHE A 45 -12.81 6.82 20.40
C PHE A 45 -13.48 5.51 19.98
N SER A 46 -13.66 4.56 20.91
CA SER A 46 -14.32 3.28 20.65
C SER A 46 -15.76 3.42 20.19
N ARG A 47 -16.49 4.38 20.77
CA ARG A 47 -17.86 4.72 20.38
C ARG A 47 -17.92 5.36 18.99
N LEU A 48 -16.96 6.24 18.69
CA LEU A 48 -16.88 6.93 17.40
C LEU A 48 -16.63 5.97 16.22
N ILE A 49 -15.78 4.96 16.42
CA ILE A 49 -15.35 4.05 15.34
C ILE A 49 -15.95 2.65 15.44
N PHE A 50 -17.00 2.48 16.25
CA PHE A 50 -17.49 1.18 16.67
C PHE A 50 -17.76 0.22 15.50
N ASP A 51 -18.45 0.73 14.48
CA ASP A 51 -18.88 0.05 13.26
C ASP A 51 -17.94 0.29 12.07
N LEU A 52 -16.87 1.07 12.25
CA LEU A 52 -15.95 1.46 11.17
C LEU A 52 -14.63 0.69 11.18
N ASP A 53 -14.20 0.18 12.35
CA ASP A 53 -12.87 -0.37 12.56
C ASP A 53 -12.83 -1.89 12.34
N LEU A 54 -12.05 -2.30 11.33
CA LEU A 54 -11.82 -3.70 11.00
C LEU A 54 -10.84 -4.38 11.97
N PRO A 55 -10.87 -5.72 12.12
CA PRO A 55 -9.85 -6.44 12.87
C PRO A 55 -8.48 -6.35 12.16
N LEU A 56 -7.42 -6.23 12.95
CA LEU A 56 -6.03 -6.26 12.46
C LEU A 56 -5.51 -7.69 12.44
N VAL A 57 -5.10 -8.17 11.28
CA VAL A 57 -4.53 -9.50 11.05
C VAL A 57 -3.02 -9.41 10.93
N GLY A 58 -2.29 -10.42 11.41
CA GLY A 58 -0.83 -10.47 11.32
C GLY A 58 -0.10 -9.74 12.46
N GLY A 59 -0.81 -9.35 13.50
CA GLY A 59 -0.26 -8.81 14.75
C GLY A 59 -1.23 -7.85 15.44
N GLU A 60 -0.95 -7.52 16.70
CA GLU A 60 -1.87 -6.72 17.54
C GLU A 60 -1.62 -5.21 17.47
N TYR A 61 -0.38 -4.81 17.16
CA TYR A 61 0.09 -3.42 17.25
C TYR A 61 0.56 -2.89 15.90
N THR A 62 0.38 -1.58 15.71
CA THR A 62 0.89 -0.84 14.53
C THR A 62 2.06 0.07 14.87
N TRP A 63 2.39 0.17 16.14
CA TRP A 63 3.55 0.88 16.65
C TRP A 63 4.20 0.08 17.77
N SER A 64 5.53 0.09 17.86
CA SER A 64 6.29 -0.44 19.00
C SER A 64 7.63 0.25 19.16
N ASN A 65 7.99 0.54 20.42
CA ASN A 65 9.30 1.04 20.80
C ASN A 65 10.24 -0.06 21.34
N ARG A 66 9.98 -1.34 21.00
CA ARG A 66 10.67 -2.54 21.51
C ARG A 66 10.47 -2.86 23.00
N ARG A 67 9.82 -1.98 23.77
CA ARG A 67 9.46 -2.19 25.19
C ARG A 67 7.97 -2.34 25.41
N GLY A 68 7.18 -1.90 24.44
CA GLY A 68 5.73 -2.03 24.40
C GLY A 68 5.20 -1.76 22.99
N GLY A 69 3.99 -2.23 22.72
CA GLY A 69 3.26 -2.00 21.48
C GLY A 69 1.98 -1.18 21.69
N SER A 70 1.51 -0.53 20.63
CA SER A 70 0.20 0.11 20.58
C SER A 70 -0.44 0.03 19.19
N ARG A 71 -1.76 -0.10 19.12
CA ARG A 71 -2.52 -0.03 17.86
C ARG A 71 -3.05 1.39 17.63
N LEU A 72 -2.26 2.18 16.89
CA LEU A 72 -2.49 3.61 16.66
C LEU A 72 -2.90 3.95 15.22
N ASP A 73 -2.60 3.07 14.27
CA ASP A 73 -2.86 3.23 12.85
C ASP A 73 -4.05 2.36 12.43
N ARG A 74 -5.01 2.93 11.70
CA ARG A 74 -6.26 2.23 11.34
C ARG A 74 -6.71 2.59 9.94
N PHE A 75 -7.38 1.63 9.31
CA PHE A 75 -8.35 1.91 8.25
C PHE A 75 -9.75 1.86 8.87
N LEU A 76 -10.50 2.95 8.71
CA LEU A 76 -11.90 3.04 9.05
C LEU A 76 -12.69 2.96 7.75
N VAL A 77 -13.64 2.03 7.66
CA VAL A 77 -14.43 1.79 6.45
C VAL A 77 -15.90 2.00 6.73
N SER A 78 -16.65 2.53 5.77
CA SER A 78 -18.11 2.57 5.88
C SER A 78 -18.70 1.16 5.70
N SER A 79 -19.90 0.91 6.25
CA SER A 79 -20.62 -0.35 6.01
C SER A 79 -20.90 -0.58 4.51
N SER A 80 -21.09 0.51 3.76
CA SER A 80 -21.24 0.45 2.31
C SER A 80 -19.95 -0.01 1.61
N TRP A 81 -18.76 0.39 2.09
CA TRP A 81 -17.47 -0.11 1.60
C TRP A 81 -17.27 -1.60 1.91
N GLU A 82 -17.56 -2.00 3.15
CA GLU A 82 -17.48 -3.41 3.57
C GLU A 82 -18.40 -4.30 2.72
N SER A 83 -19.61 -3.83 2.42
CA SER A 83 -20.55 -4.52 1.52
C SER A 83 -19.99 -4.68 0.09
N HIS A 84 -19.24 -3.69 -0.42
CA HIS A 84 -18.62 -3.75 -1.75
C HIS A 84 -17.40 -4.68 -1.80
N TYR A 85 -16.67 -4.80 -0.68
CA TYR A 85 -15.50 -5.66 -0.55
C TYR A 85 -15.68 -6.66 0.61
N PRO A 86 -16.48 -7.74 0.45
CA PRO A 86 -16.82 -8.65 1.55
C PRO A 86 -15.63 -9.40 2.18
N ARG A 87 -14.46 -9.34 1.55
CA ARG A 87 -13.21 -9.93 2.02
C ARG A 87 -12.23 -8.88 2.53
N VAL A 88 -12.70 -7.66 2.78
CA VAL A 88 -11.86 -6.56 3.28
C VAL A 88 -11.25 -6.93 4.63
N SER A 89 -9.96 -6.71 4.78
CA SER A 89 -9.26 -6.94 6.03
C SER A 89 -8.09 -5.97 6.19
N GLN A 90 -7.80 -5.58 7.43
CA GLN A 90 -6.61 -4.82 7.74
C GLN A 90 -5.47 -5.79 8.09
N LYS A 91 -4.33 -5.69 7.43
CA LYS A 91 -3.16 -6.53 7.66
C LYS A 91 -1.96 -5.72 8.11
N ARG A 92 -1.31 -6.16 9.19
CA ARG A 92 -0.01 -5.62 9.62
C ARG A 92 1.09 -6.15 8.71
N MET A 93 1.96 -5.26 8.26
CA MET A 93 3.13 -5.58 7.46
C MET A 93 4.40 -5.54 8.32
N PRO A 94 5.44 -6.34 7.98
CA PRO A 94 6.74 -6.21 8.60
C PRO A 94 7.33 -4.81 8.41
N THR A 95 8.09 -4.35 9.40
CA THR A 95 8.87 -3.09 9.35
C THR A 95 10.32 -3.41 9.65
N VAL A 96 11.25 -2.65 9.07
CA VAL A 96 12.71 -2.87 9.24
C VAL A 96 13.34 -1.75 10.07
N CYS A 97 13.01 -0.49 9.76
CA CYS A 97 13.68 0.68 10.35
C CYS A 97 12.72 1.68 11.01
N SER A 98 11.42 1.39 11.10
CA SER A 98 10.45 2.25 11.76
C SER A 98 9.90 1.58 13.02
N ASP A 99 9.58 2.40 14.01
CA ASP A 99 8.76 2.01 15.16
C ASP A 99 7.29 1.80 14.78
N HIS A 100 6.84 2.30 13.63
CA HIS A 100 5.57 1.95 13.02
C HIS A 100 5.67 0.71 12.13
N PHE A 101 4.63 -0.12 12.20
CA PHE A 101 4.36 -1.23 11.28
C PHE A 101 3.36 -0.74 10.23
N PRO A 102 3.72 -0.77 8.93
CA PRO A 102 2.78 -0.41 7.89
C PRO A 102 1.54 -1.31 7.95
N ILE A 103 0.39 -0.74 7.63
CA ILE A 103 -0.89 -1.46 7.55
C ILE A 103 -1.38 -1.47 6.11
N LEU A 104 -1.88 -2.62 5.67
CA LEU A 104 -2.44 -2.85 4.35
C LEU A 104 -3.96 -3.08 4.49
N LEU A 105 -4.76 -2.36 3.71
CA LEU A 105 -6.15 -2.72 3.49
C LEU A 105 -6.22 -3.70 2.32
N ASP A 106 -6.52 -4.96 2.62
CA ASP A 106 -6.68 -6.02 1.62
C ASP A 106 -8.15 -6.24 1.34
N CYS A 107 -8.61 -5.82 0.15
CA CYS A 107 -9.99 -5.92 -0.29
C CYS A 107 -10.37 -7.26 -0.95
N GLY A 108 -9.64 -8.35 -0.68
CA GLY A 108 -9.99 -9.69 -1.15
C GLY A 108 -9.27 -10.15 -2.42
N GLY A 109 -8.13 -9.55 -2.72
CA GLY A 109 -7.33 -9.84 -3.90
C GLY A 109 -7.18 -8.64 -4.83
N ILE A 110 -6.02 -8.57 -5.47
CA ILE A 110 -5.75 -7.66 -6.57
C ILE A 110 -6.68 -8.10 -7.70
N ILE A 111 -7.70 -7.30 -8.04
CA ILE A 111 -8.21 -7.32 -9.42
C ILE A 111 -6.95 -7.20 -10.27
N GLU A 112 -6.69 -8.13 -11.18
CA GLU A 112 -5.61 -8.04 -12.17
C GLU A 112 -5.88 -6.83 -13.10
N ALA A 113 -5.91 -5.63 -12.54
CA ALA A 113 -5.80 -4.42 -13.27
C ALA A 113 -4.44 -4.50 -13.94
N LYS A 114 -4.42 -4.29 -15.26
CA LYS A 114 -3.18 -4.20 -16.03
C LYS A 114 -2.26 -3.23 -15.28
N CYS A 115 -1.23 -3.75 -14.62
CA CYS A 115 -0.21 -2.91 -14.04
C CYS A 115 0.41 -2.11 -15.18
N TYR A 116 0.24 -0.80 -15.13
CA TYR A 116 0.92 0.09 -16.06
C TYR A 116 2.42 -0.18 -15.98
N PHE A 117 3.09 -0.10 -17.12
CA PHE A 117 4.54 -0.25 -17.16
C PHE A 117 5.16 0.86 -16.31
N LYS A 118 5.98 0.47 -15.34
CA LYS A 118 6.76 1.39 -14.52
C LYS A 118 8.21 1.30 -14.96
N PHE A 119 8.85 2.45 -15.03
CA PHE A 119 10.29 2.53 -15.15
C PHE A 119 10.90 2.32 -13.77
N GLU A 120 11.84 1.38 -13.63
CA GLU A 120 12.50 1.13 -12.35
C GLU A 120 13.81 1.93 -12.28
N ASN A 121 13.96 2.75 -11.23
CA ASN A 121 15.15 3.60 -11.06
C ASN A 121 16.46 2.82 -11.01
N MET A 122 16.43 1.55 -10.60
CA MET A 122 17.61 0.67 -10.59
C MET A 122 18.22 0.47 -11.98
N TRP A 123 17.44 0.60 -13.06
CA TRP A 123 17.94 0.44 -14.42
C TRP A 123 18.98 1.50 -14.77
N LEU A 124 18.83 2.72 -14.23
CA LEU A 124 19.80 3.81 -14.42
C LEU A 124 21.17 3.53 -13.77
N GLN A 125 21.23 2.58 -12.84
CA GLN A 125 22.47 2.19 -12.16
C GLN A 125 23.25 1.12 -12.93
N VAL A 126 22.67 0.54 -14.00
CA VAL A 126 23.37 -0.44 -14.83
C VAL A 126 24.25 0.29 -15.84
N GLU A 127 25.53 -0.06 -15.84
CA GLU A 127 26.50 0.47 -16.80
C GLU A 127 26.03 0.22 -18.25
N GLY A 128 26.10 1.26 -19.09
CA GLY A 128 25.67 1.20 -20.49
C GLY A 128 24.15 1.19 -20.71
N PHE A 129 23.32 1.32 -19.67
CA PHE A 129 21.85 1.33 -19.84
C PHE A 129 21.36 2.44 -20.78
N VAL A 130 21.89 3.66 -20.63
CA VAL A 130 21.48 4.82 -21.45
C VAL A 130 21.83 4.59 -22.93
N ASP A 131 23.02 4.06 -23.22
CA ASP A 131 23.44 3.77 -24.59
C ASP A 131 22.61 2.65 -25.22
N LYS A 132 22.21 1.65 -24.41
CA LYS A 132 21.29 0.60 -24.84
C LYS A 132 19.91 1.14 -25.20
N VAL A 133 19.34 2.02 -24.36
CA VAL A 133 18.08 2.72 -24.67
C VAL A 133 18.20 3.55 -25.95
N ARG A 134 19.32 4.27 -26.12
CA ARG A 134 19.60 5.03 -27.35
C ARG A 134 19.63 4.11 -28.57
N SER A 135 20.31 2.97 -28.48
CA SER A 135 20.40 1.98 -29.55
C SER A 135 19.00 1.47 -29.97
N TRP A 136 18.16 1.04 -29.02
CA TRP A 136 16.80 0.60 -29.30
C TRP A 136 15.90 1.70 -29.88
N TRP A 137 16.10 2.94 -29.43
CA TRP A 137 15.34 4.08 -29.95
C TRP A 137 15.62 4.35 -31.44
N HIS A 138 16.86 4.09 -31.87
CA HIS A 138 17.28 4.27 -33.26
C HIS A 138 17.12 3.01 -34.12
N SER A 139 16.93 1.82 -33.52
CA SER A 139 16.73 0.58 -34.28
C SER A 139 15.32 0.41 -34.85
N CYS A 140 14.36 1.22 -34.42
CA CYS A 140 12.99 1.18 -34.91
C CYS A 140 12.64 2.42 -35.75
N TYR A 141 12.07 2.17 -36.93
CA TYR A 141 11.55 3.18 -37.84
C TYR A 141 10.04 3.00 -38.01
N PHE A 142 9.29 4.09 -37.86
CA PHE A 142 7.84 4.13 -38.01
C PHE A 142 7.49 5.35 -38.85
N GLU A 143 6.53 5.19 -39.77
CA GLU A 143 6.00 6.28 -40.60
C GLU A 143 4.61 6.69 -40.12
N GLY A 144 4.28 7.98 -40.25
CA GLY A 144 2.98 8.53 -39.88
C GLY A 144 3.09 9.89 -39.21
N THR A 145 2.06 10.28 -38.48
CA THR A 145 2.07 11.53 -37.72
C THR A 145 3.13 11.49 -36.61
N PRO A 146 3.69 12.64 -36.20
CA PRO A 146 4.67 12.67 -35.10
C PRO A 146 4.19 11.99 -33.81
N SER A 147 2.90 12.13 -33.49
CA SER A 147 2.28 11.47 -32.33
C SER A 147 2.21 9.95 -32.47
N PHE A 148 1.88 9.45 -33.67
CA PHE A 148 1.89 8.02 -33.97
C PHE A 148 3.30 7.43 -33.89
N VAL A 149 4.30 8.11 -34.46
CA VAL A 149 5.70 7.69 -34.41
C VAL A 149 6.18 7.61 -32.97
N LEU A 150 5.93 8.64 -32.16
CA LEU A 150 6.31 8.66 -30.74
C LEU A 150 5.65 7.52 -29.96
N ALA A 151 4.34 7.32 -30.11
CA ALA A 151 3.62 6.26 -29.42
C ALA A 151 4.12 4.86 -29.81
N SER A 152 4.47 4.67 -31.09
CA SER A 152 5.01 3.41 -31.60
C SER A 152 6.42 3.14 -31.05
N LYS A 153 7.29 4.16 -31.03
CA LYS A 153 8.63 4.04 -30.42
C LYS A 153 8.57 3.74 -28.93
N LEU A 154 7.70 4.42 -28.17
CA LEU A 154 7.51 4.13 -26.75
C LEU A 154 6.99 2.71 -26.50
N ARG A 155 6.13 2.19 -27.39
CA ARG A 155 5.63 0.82 -27.31
C ARG A 155 6.73 -0.20 -27.58
N ALA A 156 7.56 0.03 -28.60
CA ALA A 156 8.72 -0.81 -28.90
C ALA A 156 9.72 -0.80 -27.75
N LEU A 157 10.12 0.39 -27.28
CA LEU A 157 11.06 0.55 -26.17
C LEU A 157 10.57 -0.14 -24.89
N LYS A 158 9.26 -0.08 -24.60
CA LYS A 158 8.65 -0.81 -23.48
C LYS A 158 8.83 -2.32 -23.61
N ALA A 159 8.74 -2.88 -24.82
CA ALA A 159 8.95 -4.30 -25.05
C ALA A 159 10.42 -4.69 -24.81
N ASP A 160 11.36 -3.90 -25.36
CA ASP A 160 12.79 -4.12 -25.18
C ASP A 160 13.21 -4.03 -23.71
N LEU A 161 12.72 -3.02 -22.99
CA LEU A 161 12.96 -2.86 -21.55
C LEU A 161 12.43 -4.03 -20.74
N LYS A 162 11.24 -4.56 -21.09
CA LYS A 162 10.67 -5.73 -20.41
C LYS A 162 11.50 -6.99 -20.64
N MET A 163 11.95 -7.21 -21.87
CA MET A 163 12.79 -8.36 -22.22
C MET A 163 14.13 -8.26 -21.48
N TRP A 164 14.80 -7.12 -21.64
CA TRP A 164 16.09 -6.87 -21.00
C TRP A 164 16.02 -6.95 -19.47
N ASN A 165 14.98 -6.42 -18.84
CA ASN A 165 14.81 -6.54 -17.40
C ASN A 165 14.67 -8.01 -16.96
N LYS A 166 13.94 -8.81 -17.72
CA LYS A 166 13.81 -10.25 -17.46
C LYS A 166 15.15 -10.97 -17.61
N ASP A 167 15.94 -10.60 -18.62
CA ASP A 167 17.23 -11.25 -18.89
C ASP A 167 18.31 -10.88 -17.87
N VAL A 168 18.36 -9.63 -17.42
CA VAL A 168 19.40 -9.15 -16.48
C VAL A 168 19.03 -9.38 -15.02
N PHE A 169 17.76 -9.15 -14.65
CA PHE A 169 17.32 -9.17 -13.26
C PHE A 169 16.34 -10.30 -12.94
N GLY A 170 15.86 -11.05 -13.94
CA GLY A 170 14.82 -12.06 -13.75
C GLY A 170 13.48 -11.43 -13.37
N ASN A 171 12.67 -12.19 -12.61
CA ASN A 171 11.41 -11.69 -12.09
C ASN A 171 11.63 -10.90 -10.80
N VAL A 172 12.02 -9.63 -10.95
CA VAL A 172 12.26 -8.68 -9.86
C VAL A 172 11.08 -8.60 -8.90
N GLU A 173 9.84 -8.71 -9.41
CA GLU A 173 8.64 -8.71 -8.56
C GLU A 173 8.54 -9.96 -7.69
N GLN A 174 8.86 -11.14 -8.24
CA GLN A 174 8.94 -12.37 -7.45
C GLN A 174 10.09 -12.33 -6.46
N GLN A 175 11.24 -11.76 -6.82
CA GLN A 175 12.35 -11.56 -5.89
C GLN A 175 11.98 -10.62 -4.74
N LYS A 176 11.37 -9.46 -5.03
CA LYS A 176 10.83 -8.53 -4.01
C LYS A 176 9.82 -9.25 -3.08
N LYS A 177 8.92 -10.07 -3.63
CA LYS A 177 7.96 -10.88 -2.85
C LYS A 177 8.62 -11.99 -2.02
N SER A 178 9.69 -12.62 -2.52
CA SER A 178 10.42 -13.68 -1.82
C SER A 178 11.26 -13.13 -0.67
N LEU A 179 11.94 -11.99 -0.88
CA LEU A 179 12.68 -11.27 0.17
C LEU A 179 11.73 -10.86 1.30
N GLY A 180 10.56 -10.31 0.96
CA GLY A 180 9.52 -9.98 1.96
C GLY A 180 9.00 -11.19 2.76
N LYS A 181 9.13 -12.43 2.25
CA LYS A 181 8.75 -13.66 2.96
C LYS A 181 9.87 -14.24 3.82
N SER A 182 11.13 -13.98 3.47
CA SER A 182 12.31 -14.43 4.25
C SER A 182 12.60 -13.56 5.48
N PHE A 183 11.98 -12.38 5.59
CA PHE A 183 11.97 -11.55 6.80
C PHE A 183 10.82 -11.92 7.76
N LYS A 184 10.49 -13.21 7.88
CA LYS A 184 9.68 -13.70 8.99
C LYS A 184 10.64 -14.11 10.14
N PRO A 185 10.67 -13.38 11.27
CA PRO A 185 11.18 -13.96 12.51
C PRO A 185 10.30 -15.12 12.97
#